data_AF-A0A8I0PE93-F1
#
_entry.id   AF-A0A8I0PE93-F1
#
_cell.length_a   1.000
_cell.length_b   1.000
_cell.length_c   1.000
_cell.angle_alpha   90.00
_cell.angle_beta   90.00
_cell.angle_gamma   90.00
#
_symmetry.space_group_name_H-M   'P 1'
#
loop_
_entity.id
_entity.type
_entity.pdbx_description
1 polymer ?
#
loop_
_entity_poly.entity_id
_entity_poly.type
_entity_poly.pdbx_seq_one_letter_code
_entity_poly.pdbx_strand_id
1 'polypeptide(L)'
;MQFDVELLSALAPRLDRALKKIARKGGVFVLLDGTLVRTRRRTGNENRPNYSGRHKAHGLLFLALTDETGNLVWISAAKPGRFSEITTARHNRITTHLREAGLGAVADLGFVGLDDDPDDPVIVTGRRATRGHPLTDAQKEANRLVSRERAANEHGFADLKNWRILTKVRMNARHATTLLRALLVPSNAEVHR
;
A
#
# COMPACT_ATOMS: atom_id res chain seq x y z
N MET A 1 24.19 -1.16 14.43
CA MET A 1 23.53 -0.81 13.15
C MET A 1 22.68 -1.94 12.56
N GLN A 2 23.19 -3.17 12.34
CA GLN A 2 22.37 -4.27 11.78
C GLN A 2 21.34 -4.84 12.77
N PHE A 3 21.72 -4.99 14.05
CA PHE A 3 20.82 -5.44 15.12
C PHE A 3 19.66 -4.46 15.37
N ASP A 4 19.90 -3.16 15.24
CA ASP A 4 18.90 -2.12 15.50
C ASP A 4 17.77 -2.12 14.45
N VAL A 5 18.12 -2.36 13.18
CA VAL A 5 17.15 -2.41 12.07
C VAL A 5 16.28 -3.66 12.16
N GLU A 6 16.84 -4.81 12.53
CA GLU A 6 16.06 -6.04 12.70
C GLU A 6 15.10 -5.93 13.90
N LEU A 7 15.56 -5.33 15.00
CA LEU A 7 14.71 -5.06 16.16
C LEU A 7 13.55 -4.12 15.82
N LEU A 8 13.84 -2.98 15.19
CA LEU A 8 12.80 -2.05 14.73
C LEU A 8 11.84 -2.71 13.74
N SER A 9 12.35 -3.53 12.82
CA SER A 9 11.51 -4.28 11.89
C SER A 9 10.53 -5.22 12.60
N ALA A 10 10.97 -5.87 13.68
CA ALA A 10 10.14 -6.75 14.50
C ALA A 10 9.07 -5.98 15.29
N LEU A 11 9.32 -4.70 15.61
CA LEU A 11 8.36 -3.82 16.27
C LEU A 11 7.31 -3.23 15.32
N ALA A 12 7.52 -3.32 14.00
CA ALA A 12 6.56 -2.83 13.02
C ALA A 12 5.19 -3.52 13.19
N PRO A 13 4.08 -2.76 13.14
CA PRO A 13 2.76 -3.32 13.37
C PRO A 13 2.43 -4.38 12.31
N ARG A 14 1.85 -5.49 12.78
CA ARG A 14 1.17 -6.44 11.90
C ARG A 14 -0.14 -5.82 11.40
N LEU A 15 -0.61 -6.27 10.24
CA LEU A 15 -1.82 -5.74 9.59
C LEU A 15 -3.03 -5.74 10.53
N ASP A 16 -3.30 -6.88 11.18
CA ASP A 16 -4.39 -7.04 12.13
C ASP A 16 -4.29 -6.06 13.32
N ARG A 17 -3.07 -5.81 13.82
CA ARG A 17 -2.84 -4.88 14.92
C ARG A 17 -3.00 -3.41 14.50
N ALA A 18 -2.55 -3.08 13.29
CA ALA A 18 -2.70 -1.74 12.72
C ALA A 18 -4.19 -1.40 12.54
N LEU A 19 -4.95 -2.28 11.90
CA LEU A 19 -6.39 -2.10 11.69
C LEU A 19 -7.17 -2.04 13.01
N LYS A 20 -6.91 -2.94 13.95
CA LYS A 20 -7.51 -2.88 15.30
C LYS A 20 -7.18 -1.59 16.04
N LYS A 21 -6.05 -0.96 15.78
CA LYS A 21 -5.69 0.34 16.39
C LYS A 21 -6.53 1.47 15.78
N ILE A 22 -6.75 1.46 14.47
CA ILE A 22 -7.62 2.43 13.79
C ILE A 22 -9.08 2.30 14.25
N ALA A 23 -9.61 1.07 14.24
CA ALA A 23 -10.98 0.83 14.70
C ALA A 23 -11.20 1.28 16.16
N ARG A 24 -10.25 1.00 17.06
CA ARG A 24 -10.32 1.46 18.47
C ARG A 24 -10.28 2.98 18.63
N LYS A 25 -9.71 3.71 17.68
CA LYS A 25 -9.70 5.18 17.66
C LYS A 25 -10.97 5.76 17.02
N GLY A 26 -11.90 4.93 16.58
CA GLY A 26 -13.12 5.36 15.89
C GLY A 26 -12.95 5.60 14.39
N GLY A 27 -11.80 5.22 13.80
CA GLY A 27 -11.63 5.26 12.35
C GLY A 27 -12.55 4.24 11.67
N VAL A 28 -13.03 4.57 10.48
CA VAL A 28 -13.99 3.74 9.72
C VAL A 28 -13.43 3.23 8.39
N PHE A 29 -12.34 3.84 7.90
CA PHE A 29 -11.63 3.36 6.72
C PHE A 29 -10.13 3.60 6.82
N VAL A 30 -9.38 2.99 5.90
CA VAL A 30 -7.96 3.25 5.64
C VAL A 30 -7.75 3.56 4.16
N LEU A 31 -6.63 4.18 3.79
CA LEU A 31 -6.28 4.38 2.38
C LEU A 31 -5.27 3.31 1.97
N LEU A 32 -5.57 2.58 0.90
CA LEU A 32 -4.71 1.51 0.35
C LEU A 32 -4.04 2.00 -0.93
N ASP A 33 -2.71 1.90 -0.98
CA ASP A 33 -1.96 2.17 -2.21
C ASP A 33 -0.74 1.27 -2.35
N GLY A 34 -0.28 1.16 -3.59
CA GLY A 34 0.89 0.40 -4.00
C GLY A 34 2.01 1.32 -4.44
N THR A 35 3.25 0.94 -4.13
CA THR A 35 4.41 1.65 -4.67
C THR A 35 5.51 0.71 -5.14
N LEU A 36 6.10 1.05 -6.27
CA LEU A 36 7.29 0.38 -6.79
C LEU A 36 8.54 1.16 -6.38
N VAL A 37 9.31 0.60 -5.45
CA VAL A 37 10.63 1.11 -5.13
C VAL A 37 11.60 0.62 -6.20
N ARG A 38 12.19 1.55 -6.96
CA ARG A 38 13.16 1.20 -8.00
C ARG A 38 14.40 0.57 -7.39
N THR A 39 14.84 -0.51 -8.00
CA THR A 39 16.10 -1.17 -7.66
C THR A 39 17.01 -1.18 -8.88
N ARG A 40 18.33 -1.21 -8.67
CA ARG A 40 19.24 -1.47 -9.80
C ARG A 40 18.94 -2.82 -10.43
N ARG A 41 19.12 -2.90 -11.75
CA ARG A 41 19.07 -4.14 -12.52
C ARG A 41 20.01 -5.16 -11.89
N ARG A 42 19.49 -6.35 -11.58
CA ARG A 42 20.31 -7.48 -11.11
C ARG A 42 20.92 -8.20 -12.31
N THR A 43 21.95 -8.99 -12.09
CA THR A 43 22.49 -9.90 -13.11
C THR A 43 21.78 -11.26 -13.03
N GLY A 44 21.83 -12.03 -14.12
CA GLY A 44 21.30 -13.40 -14.16
C GLY A 44 19.77 -13.51 -14.03
N ASN A 45 19.32 -14.71 -13.63
CA ASN A 45 17.90 -15.09 -13.59
C ASN A 45 17.09 -14.31 -12.54
N GLU A 46 17.72 -13.78 -11.50
CA GLU A 46 17.07 -12.93 -10.50
C GLU A 46 16.66 -11.55 -11.03
N ASN A 47 17.11 -11.18 -12.24
CA ASN A 47 16.78 -9.89 -12.83
C ASN A 47 15.32 -9.80 -13.31
N ARG A 48 14.83 -10.86 -13.98
CA ARG A 48 13.52 -10.88 -14.64
C ARG A 48 12.36 -10.71 -13.64
N PRO A 49 12.35 -11.38 -12.46
CA PRO A 49 11.27 -11.22 -11.48
C PRO A 49 11.04 -9.79 -11.01
N ASN A 50 12.10 -8.97 -10.94
CA ASN A 50 11.99 -7.59 -10.46
C ASN A 50 11.55 -6.61 -11.55
N TYR A 51 11.48 -7.02 -12.82
CA TYR A 51 11.02 -6.13 -13.88
C TYR A 51 9.50 -5.94 -13.79
N SER A 52 9.08 -4.68 -13.64
CA SER A 52 7.66 -4.31 -13.71
C SER A 52 7.30 -3.90 -15.13
N GLY A 53 6.35 -4.62 -15.73
CA GLY A 53 5.79 -4.27 -17.04
C GLY A 53 5.03 -2.95 -17.04
N ARG A 54 4.39 -2.59 -15.91
CA ARG A 54 3.66 -1.32 -15.70
C ARG A 54 4.61 -0.14 -15.66
N HIS A 55 5.66 -0.22 -14.84
CA HIS A 55 6.58 0.91 -14.63
C HIS A 55 7.78 0.91 -15.58
N LYS A 56 7.91 -0.10 -16.45
CA LYS A 56 9.05 -0.31 -17.37
C LYS A 56 10.41 -0.23 -16.68
N ALA A 57 10.47 -0.64 -15.41
CA ALA A 57 11.62 -0.52 -14.55
C ALA A 57 11.77 -1.73 -13.63
N HIS A 58 13.01 -1.99 -13.18
CA HIS A 58 13.26 -2.97 -12.14
C HIS A 58 12.96 -2.36 -10.77
N GLY A 59 12.26 -3.11 -9.93
CA GLY A 59 11.92 -2.69 -8.59
C GLY A 59 11.28 -3.77 -7.74
N LEU A 60 10.94 -3.37 -6.52
CA LEU A 60 10.19 -4.16 -5.57
C LEU A 60 8.87 -3.43 -5.29
N LEU A 61 7.76 -4.17 -5.38
CA LEU A 61 6.43 -3.69 -5.09
C LEU A 61 6.15 -3.84 -3.59
N PHE A 62 5.54 -2.80 -3.02
CA PHE A 62 5.02 -2.80 -1.67
C PHE A 62 3.60 -2.25 -1.68
N LEU A 63 2.77 -2.78 -0.79
CA LEU A 63 1.52 -2.14 -0.42
C LEU A 63 1.70 -1.45 0.92
N ALA A 64 0.95 -0.38 1.11
CA ALA A 64 0.90 0.31 2.38
C ALA A 64 -0.53 0.77 2.67
N LEU A 65 -0.81 0.90 3.96
CA LEU A 65 -2.05 1.48 4.47
C LEU A 65 -1.72 2.77 5.20
N THR A 66 -2.51 3.79 4.95
CA THR A 66 -2.52 5.02 5.74
C THR A 66 -3.86 5.22 6.44
N ASP A 67 -3.88 6.03 7.50
CA ASP A 67 -5.13 6.55 8.06
C ASP A 67 -5.71 7.66 7.16
N GLU A 68 -6.87 8.21 7.55
CA GLU A 68 -7.58 9.24 6.80
C GLU A 68 -6.78 10.56 6.66
N THR A 69 -5.78 10.78 7.50
CA THR A 69 -4.90 11.95 7.46
C THR A 69 -3.61 11.70 6.67
N GLY A 70 -3.41 10.47 6.17
CA GLY A 70 -2.26 10.09 5.39
C GLY A 70 -1.10 9.51 6.21
N ASN A 71 -1.25 9.26 7.51
CA ASN A 71 -0.17 8.67 8.30
C ASN A 71 -0.01 7.19 7.97
N LEU A 72 1.23 6.76 7.78
CA LEU A 72 1.52 5.38 7.41
C LEU A 72 1.37 4.42 8.60
N VAL A 73 0.38 3.53 8.53
CA VAL A 73 0.03 2.61 9.64
C VAL A 73 0.50 1.17 9.41
N TRP A 74 0.73 0.77 8.16
CA TRP A 74 1.20 -0.57 7.81
C TRP A 74 1.91 -0.60 6.45
N ILE A 75 2.89 -1.50 6.32
CA ILE A 75 3.59 -1.80 5.05
C ILE A 75 3.68 -3.32 4.86
N SER A 76 3.38 -3.79 3.65
CA SER A 76 3.50 -5.21 3.28
C SER A 76 4.94 -5.68 3.20
N ALA A 77 5.14 -7.00 3.15
CA ALA A 77 6.41 -7.53 2.67
C ALA A 77 6.65 -7.13 1.20
N ALA A 78 7.91 -6.93 0.84
CA ALA A 78 8.33 -6.67 -0.53
C ALA A 78 7.94 -7.82 -1.45
N LYS A 79 7.42 -7.50 -2.63
CA LYS A 79 7.23 -8.46 -3.73
C LYS A 79 8.10 -8.07 -4.93
N PRO A 80 8.52 -9.04 -5.76
CA PRO A 80 9.17 -8.73 -7.03
C PRO A 80 8.30 -7.81 -7.90
N GLY A 81 8.90 -6.85 -8.60
CA GLY A 81 8.18 -5.83 -9.39
C GLY A 81 7.26 -6.36 -10.50
N ARG A 82 7.34 -7.65 -10.87
CA ARG A 82 6.38 -8.29 -11.78
C ARG A 82 5.00 -8.51 -11.16
N PHE A 83 4.90 -8.53 -9.82
CA PHE A 83 3.62 -8.72 -9.15
C PHE A 83 2.71 -7.51 -9.38
N SER A 84 1.41 -7.75 -9.46
CA SER A 84 0.41 -6.69 -9.41
C SER A 84 0.03 -6.36 -7.97
N GLU A 85 -0.49 -5.15 -7.78
CA GLU A 85 -1.00 -4.66 -6.50
C GLU A 85 -2.13 -5.56 -5.99
N ILE A 86 -3.13 -5.85 -6.83
CA ILE A 86 -4.24 -6.74 -6.49
C ILE A 86 -3.79 -8.15 -6.06
N THR A 87 -2.83 -8.76 -6.76
CA THR A 87 -2.30 -10.08 -6.38
C THR A 87 -1.58 -10.00 -5.04
N THR A 88 -0.86 -8.89 -4.79
CA THR A 88 -0.20 -8.67 -3.51
C THR A 88 -1.20 -8.44 -2.38
N ALA A 89 -2.29 -7.73 -2.63
CA ALA A 89 -3.35 -7.49 -1.65
C ALA A 89 -4.08 -8.78 -1.30
N ARG A 90 -4.42 -9.61 -2.30
CA ARG A 90 -4.98 -10.96 -2.10
C ARG A 90 -4.05 -11.85 -1.29
N HIS A 91 -2.74 -11.84 -1.58
CA HIS A 91 -1.75 -12.59 -0.79
C HIS A 91 -1.71 -12.13 0.68
N ASN A 92 -1.91 -10.84 0.95
CA ASN A 92 -1.95 -10.31 2.32
C ASN A 92 -3.35 -10.41 2.96
N ARG A 93 -4.34 -10.97 2.27
CA ARG A 93 -5.74 -11.12 2.74
C ARG A 93 -6.32 -9.80 3.26
N ILE A 94 -6.05 -8.70 2.54
CA ILE A 94 -6.43 -7.33 2.96
C ILE A 94 -7.94 -7.24 3.22
N THR A 95 -8.76 -7.77 2.31
CA THR A 95 -10.23 -7.74 2.45
C THR A 95 -10.73 -8.51 3.67
N THR A 96 -10.18 -9.70 3.94
CA THR A 96 -10.50 -10.47 5.16
C THR A 96 -10.19 -9.67 6.42
N HIS A 97 -9.00 -9.07 6.50
CA HIS A 97 -8.60 -8.31 7.68
C HIS A 97 -9.38 -7.01 7.87
N LEU A 98 -9.80 -6.37 6.78
CA LEU A 98 -10.68 -5.20 6.82
C LEU A 98 -12.06 -5.58 7.38
N ARG A 99 -12.67 -6.67 6.88
CA ARG A 99 -13.94 -7.21 7.41
C ARG A 99 -13.84 -7.57 8.90
N GLU A 100 -12.80 -8.30 9.29
CA GLU A 100 -12.56 -8.67 10.70
C GLU A 100 -12.41 -7.44 11.62
N ALA A 101 -11.92 -6.33 11.08
CA ALA A 101 -11.73 -5.08 11.83
C ALA A 101 -12.95 -4.15 11.76
N GLY A 102 -13.95 -4.45 10.93
CA GLY A 102 -15.08 -3.55 10.66
C GLY A 102 -14.67 -2.24 9.97
N LEU A 103 -13.66 -2.30 9.09
CA LEU A 103 -13.12 -1.14 8.38
C LEU A 103 -13.30 -1.29 6.87
N GLY A 104 -13.57 -0.18 6.19
CA GLY A 104 -13.41 -0.08 4.74
C GLY A 104 -11.99 0.30 4.32
N ALA A 105 -11.69 0.25 3.03
CA ALA A 105 -10.52 0.87 2.45
C ALA A 105 -10.83 1.59 1.14
N VAL A 106 -10.29 2.79 0.99
CA VAL A 106 -10.33 3.53 -0.28
C VAL A 106 -9.04 3.28 -1.04
N ALA A 107 -9.15 2.86 -2.30
CA ALA A 107 -8.01 2.46 -3.10
C ALA A 107 -8.05 3.03 -4.53
N ASP A 108 -6.92 2.95 -5.22
CA ASP A 108 -6.81 3.38 -6.63
C ASP A 108 -7.49 2.37 -7.59
N LEU A 109 -7.53 2.72 -8.88
CA LEU A 109 -8.12 1.86 -9.91
C LEU A 109 -7.33 0.54 -10.14
N GLY A 110 -6.13 0.40 -9.61
CA GLY A 110 -5.31 -0.82 -9.65
C GLY A 110 -5.84 -1.93 -8.75
N PHE A 111 -6.74 -1.60 -7.81
CA PHE A 111 -7.39 -2.55 -6.91
C PHE A 111 -8.84 -2.89 -7.30
N VAL A 112 -9.32 -2.43 -8.47
CA VAL A 112 -10.64 -2.84 -8.98
C VAL A 112 -10.68 -4.38 -9.09
N GLY A 113 -11.72 -4.99 -8.50
CA GLY A 113 -11.88 -6.45 -8.41
C GLY A 113 -11.07 -7.11 -7.29
N LEU A 114 -10.49 -6.33 -6.36
CA LEU A 114 -9.88 -6.88 -5.15
C LEU A 114 -10.94 -7.47 -4.20
N ASP A 115 -12.11 -6.83 -4.17
CA ASP A 115 -13.25 -7.29 -3.40
C ASP A 115 -14.36 -7.71 -4.36
N ASP A 116 -14.85 -8.92 -4.15
CA ASP A 116 -15.79 -9.59 -5.05
C ASP A 116 -17.19 -9.68 -4.43
N ASP A 117 -17.39 -9.13 -3.21
CA ASP A 117 -18.68 -9.06 -2.52
C ASP A 117 -19.44 -7.79 -2.93
N PRO A 118 -20.55 -7.91 -3.69
CA PRO A 118 -21.31 -6.76 -4.13
C PRO A 118 -22.24 -6.19 -3.05
N ASP A 119 -22.57 -6.97 -2.01
CA ASP A 119 -23.57 -6.61 -1.00
C ASP A 119 -22.92 -5.95 0.22
N ASP A 120 -21.65 -6.30 0.52
CA ASP A 120 -20.84 -5.69 1.58
C ASP A 120 -19.40 -5.40 1.10
N PRO A 121 -19.21 -4.40 0.22
CA PRO A 121 -17.89 -4.05 -0.30
C PRO A 121 -17.06 -3.31 0.76
N VAL A 122 -15.92 -3.90 1.14
CA VAL A 122 -14.93 -3.26 2.01
C VAL A 122 -13.86 -2.51 1.22
N ILE A 123 -13.80 -2.65 -0.11
CA ILE A 123 -12.90 -1.88 -0.98
C ILE A 123 -13.69 -0.91 -1.85
N VAL A 124 -13.44 0.38 -1.66
CA VAL A 124 -14.01 1.45 -2.48
C VAL A 124 -12.95 1.96 -3.46
N THR A 125 -13.20 1.81 -4.75
CA THR A 125 -12.37 2.38 -5.82
C THR A 125 -13.16 3.36 -6.67
N GLY A 126 -12.46 4.21 -7.42
CA GLY A 126 -13.09 4.96 -8.51
C GLY A 126 -13.67 4.04 -9.58
N ARG A 127 -14.50 4.61 -10.46
CA ARG A 127 -15.05 3.97 -11.66
C ARG A 127 -14.30 4.44 -12.90
N ARG A 128 -14.10 3.53 -13.86
CA ARG A 128 -13.47 3.84 -15.16
C ARG A 128 -14.51 3.83 -16.26
N ALA A 129 -14.47 4.83 -17.15
CA ALA A 129 -15.24 4.78 -18.39
C ALA A 129 -14.76 3.62 -19.27
N THR A 130 -15.70 2.91 -19.91
CA THR A 130 -15.37 1.88 -20.90
C THR A 130 -15.85 2.31 -22.27
N ARG A 131 -15.34 1.64 -23.32
CA ARG A 131 -15.73 1.96 -24.71
C ARG A 131 -17.25 1.78 -24.85
N GLY A 132 -17.94 2.84 -25.25
CA GLY A 132 -19.40 2.85 -25.39
C GLY A 132 -20.18 3.15 -24.10
N HIS A 133 -19.51 3.27 -22.95
CA HIS A 133 -20.14 3.55 -21.66
C HIS A 133 -19.36 4.66 -20.92
N PRO A 134 -19.63 5.94 -21.24
CA PRO A 134 -19.06 7.05 -20.51
C PRO A 134 -19.59 7.10 -19.07
N LEU A 135 -18.83 7.73 -18.17
CA LEU A 135 -19.28 7.92 -16.80
C LEU A 135 -20.47 8.88 -16.74
N THR A 136 -21.49 8.52 -15.98
CA THR A 136 -22.59 9.44 -15.63
C THR A 136 -22.07 10.55 -14.72
N ASP A 137 -22.78 11.66 -14.59
CA ASP A 137 -22.36 12.76 -13.73
C ASP A 137 -22.31 12.35 -12.25
N ALA A 138 -23.23 11.49 -11.81
CA ALA A 138 -23.18 10.88 -10.47
C ALA A 138 -21.91 10.04 -10.26
N GLN A 139 -21.47 9.28 -11.28
CA GLN A 139 -20.24 8.50 -11.20
C GLN A 139 -18.99 9.38 -11.20
N LYS A 140 -19.01 10.50 -11.93
CA LYS A 140 -17.93 11.50 -11.87
C LYS A 140 -17.85 12.15 -10.50
N GLU A 141 -18.99 12.47 -9.87
CA GLU A 141 -19.03 13.00 -8.51
C GLU A 141 -18.49 12.00 -7.49
N ALA A 142 -18.93 10.74 -7.56
CA ALA A 142 -18.38 9.68 -6.71
C ALA A 142 -16.85 9.54 -6.89
N ASN A 143 -16.35 9.62 -8.12
CA ASN A 143 -14.91 9.62 -8.39
C ASN A 143 -14.18 10.84 -7.79
N ARG A 144 -14.82 12.02 -7.77
CA ARG A 144 -14.26 13.22 -7.13
C ARG A 144 -14.14 13.02 -5.62
N LEU A 145 -15.15 12.44 -4.97
CA LEU A 145 -15.10 12.11 -3.55
C LEU A 145 -13.98 11.10 -3.24
N VAL A 146 -13.91 9.99 -3.99
CA VAL A 146 -12.82 9.01 -3.83
C VAL A 146 -11.44 9.65 -4.03
N SER A 147 -11.31 10.54 -5.02
CA SER A 147 -10.04 11.22 -5.28
C SER A 147 -9.67 12.20 -4.16
N ARG A 148 -10.67 12.88 -3.56
CA ARG A 148 -10.49 13.77 -2.41
C ARG A 148 -10.00 13.01 -1.19
N GLU A 149 -10.63 11.90 -0.84
CA GLU A 149 -10.19 11.06 0.29
C GLU A 149 -8.76 10.53 0.05
N ARG A 150 -8.44 10.17 -1.20
CA ARG A 150 -7.10 9.69 -1.56
C ARG A 150 -6.02 10.78 -1.57
N ALA A 151 -6.37 12.07 -1.55
CA ALA A 151 -5.37 13.14 -1.56
C ALA A 151 -4.47 13.09 -0.31
N ALA A 152 -5.01 12.70 0.85
CA ALA A 152 -4.24 12.48 2.07
C ALA A 152 -3.20 11.37 1.90
N ASN A 153 -3.55 10.31 1.15
CA ASN A 153 -2.64 9.20 0.89
C ASN A 153 -1.43 9.62 0.04
N GLU A 154 -1.59 10.60 -0.86
CA GLU A 154 -0.48 11.12 -1.65
C GLU A 154 0.60 11.71 -0.76
N HIS A 155 0.23 12.35 0.37
CA HIS A 155 1.19 12.89 1.32
C HIS A 155 1.99 11.79 2.02
N GLY A 156 1.30 10.79 2.60
CA GLY A 156 1.95 9.66 3.27
C GLY A 156 2.86 8.84 2.34
N PHE A 157 2.43 8.63 1.10
CA PHE A 157 3.26 7.95 0.10
C PHE A 157 4.33 8.85 -0.51
N ALA A 158 4.16 10.18 -0.54
CA ALA A 158 5.20 11.11 -0.92
C ALA A 158 6.36 11.03 0.07
N ASP A 159 6.09 11.01 1.37
CA ASP A 159 7.12 10.84 2.40
C ASP A 159 7.87 9.52 2.23
N LEU A 160 7.12 8.42 2.03
CA LEU A 160 7.68 7.11 1.71
C LEU A 160 8.60 7.18 0.47
N LYS A 161 8.15 7.80 -0.63
CA LYS A 161 8.92 7.94 -1.88
C LYS A 161 10.13 8.88 -1.71
N ASN A 162 10.03 9.86 -0.81
CA ASN A 162 11.08 10.83 -0.52
C ASN A 162 12.19 10.27 0.38
N TRP A 163 11.97 9.13 1.02
CA TRP A 163 13.03 8.43 1.76
C TRP A 163 14.17 8.08 0.82
N ARG A 164 15.24 8.90 0.85
CA ARG A 164 16.41 8.78 -0.03
C ARG A 164 17.04 7.39 0.02
N ILE A 165 16.85 6.67 1.12
CA ILE A 165 17.30 5.28 1.27
C ILE A 165 16.63 4.33 0.27
N LEU A 166 15.37 4.57 -0.10
CA LEU A 166 14.62 3.80 -1.10
C LEU A 166 15.16 4.03 -2.52
N THR A 167 15.75 5.20 -2.81
CA THR A 167 16.33 5.50 -4.12
C THR A 167 17.61 4.70 -4.43
N LYS A 168 18.25 4.12 -3.40
CA LYS A 168 19.52 3.39 -3.51
C LYS A 168 19.43 1.90 -3.18
N VAL A 169 18.22 1.34 -3.03
CA VAL A 169 18.05 -0.06 -2.62
C VAL A 169 18.67 -1.00 -3.67
N ARG A 170 19.71 -1.72 -3.24
CA ARG A 170 20.33 -2.84 -3.99
C ARG A 170 19.96 -4.21 -3.40
N MET A 171 19.13 -4.22 -2.36
CA MET A 171 18.91 -5.39 -1.51
C MET A 171 17.81 -6.30 -2.06
N ASN A 172 17.74 -7.54 -1.58
CA ASN A 172 16.67 -8.47 -1.96
C ASN A 172 15.36 -8.12 -1.25
N ALA A 173 14.26 -8.75 -1.67
CA ALA A 173 12.93 -8.51 -1.12
C ALA A 173 12.87 -8.62 0.42
N ARG A 174 13.60 -9.59 1.00
CA ARG A 174 13.66 -9.79 2.46
C ARG A 174 14.27 -8.57 3.16
N HIS A 175 15.47 -8.16 2.76
CA HIS A 175 16.13 -7.02 3.37
C HIS A 175 15.38 -5.70 3.15
N ALA A 176 14.79 -5.51 1.97
CA ALA A 176 13.96 -4.33 1.69
C ALA A 176 12.72 -4.30 2.59
N THR A 177 12.12 -5.46 2.87
CA THR A 177 11.04 -5.58 3.85
C THR A 177 11.52 -5.20 5.24
N THR A 178 12.67 -5.72 5.67
CA THR A 178 13.22 -5.42 7.00
C THR A 178 13.41 -3.92 7.17
N LEU A 179 14.05 -3.29 6.18
CA LEU A 179 14.33 -1.86 6.18
C LEU A 179 13.04 -1.02 6.23
N LEU A 180 12.08 -1.29 5.36
CA LEU A 180 10.84 -0.51 5.31
C LEU A 180 10.02 -0.62 6.60
N ARG A 181 9.95 -1.82 7.18
CA ARG A 181 9.32 -2.02 8.48
C ARG A 181 10.04 -1.28 9.60
N ALA A 182 11.37 -1.27 9.58
CA ALA A 182 12.14 -0.51 10.56
C ALA A 182 11.89 1.00 10.44
N LEU A 183 11.74 1.53 9.23
CA LEU A 183 11.43 2.94 8.98
C LEU A 183 10.00 3.32 9.36
N LEU A 184 9.05 2.38 9.30
CA LEU A 184 7.66 2.59 9.72
C LEU A 184 7.51 2.92 11.22
N VAL A 185 8.36 2.34 12.07
CA VAL A 185 8.28 2.48 13.53
C VAL A 185 8.47 3.94 13.99
N PRO A 186 9.57 4.64 13.64
CA PRO A 186 9.74 6.04 14.04
C PRO A 186 8.71 6.97 13.38
N SER A 187 8.30 6.73 12.14
CA SER A 187 7.25 7.55 11.49
C SER A 187 5.92 7.50 12.25
N ASN A 188 5.58 6.35 12.86
CA ASN A 188 4.40 6.25 13.73
C ASN A 188 4.59 6.92 15.10
N ALA A 189 5.84 7.12 15.57
CA ALA A 189 6.13 7.75 16.84
C ALA A 189 6.10 9.29 16.75
N GLU A 190 6.52 9.85 15.63
CA GLU A 190 6.50 11.31 15.38
C GLU A 190 5.07 11.84 15.17
N VAL A 191 4.19 11.05 14.56
CA VAL A 191 2.76 11.36 14.37
C VAL A 191 1.95 11.35 15.68
N HIS A 192 2.48 10.75 16.74
CA HIS A 192 1.81 10.64 18.04
C HIS A 192 2.39 11.58 19.12
N ARG A 193 3.16 12.59 18.71
CA ARG A 193 3.67 13.66 19.56
C ARG A 193 2.87 14.94 19.37
#